data_AF-A0A520PXZ6-F1
#
_entry.id   AF-A0A520PXZ6-F1
#
_cell.length_a   1.000
_cell.length_b   1.000
_cell.length_c   1.000
_cell.angle_alpha   90.00
_cell.angle_beta   90.00
_cell.angle_gamma   90.00
#
_symmetry.space_group_name_H-M   'P 1'
#
loop_
_entity.id
_entity.type
_entity.pdbx_description
1 polymer ?
#
loop_
_entity_poly.entity_id
_entity_poly.type
_entity_poly.pdbx_seq_one_letter_code
_entity_poly.pdbx_strand_id
1 'polypeptide(L)'
;MSVTDIELDAREWLVLAGLIRVMMHADGKISVREHGLVGRLATRLGPALWTNLALAEIRLPDEAAVRSAAVRVERPEARALIRAVAEEVASADGIDDSERALLDWLDALWRE
;
A
#
# COMPACT_ATOMS: atom_id res chain seq x y z
N MET A 1 12.15 16.71 5.81
CA MET A 1 10.75 16.35 5.52
C MET A 1 10.49 15.02 6.16
N SER A 2 9.45 14.93 6.98
CA SER A 2 8.97 13.62 7.43
C SER A 2 8.31 12.92 6.23
N VAL A 3 8.41 11.60 6.13
CA VAL A 3 7.76 10.82 5.06
C VAL A 3 6.23 11.06 5.04
N THR A 4 5.66 11.55 6.14
CA THR A 4 4.26 11.95 6.28
C THR A 4 3.86 13.26 5.59
N ASP A 5 4.80 14.09 5.16
CA ASP A 5 4.51 15.38 4.52
C ASP A 5 4.32 15.25 3.00
N ILE A 6 4.41 14.03 2.47
CA ILE A 6 4.33 13.74 1.04
C ILE A 6 2.86 13.63 0.64
N GLU A 7 2.37 14.59 -0.14
CA GLU A 7 1.04 14.53 -0.73
C GLU A 7 1.02 13.56 -1.92
N LEU A 8 0.15 12.55 -1.80
CA LEU A 8 -0.15 11.60 -2.86
C LEU A 8 -1.29 12.12 -3.73
N ASP A 9 -1.16 11.97 -5.05
CA ASP A 9 -2.25 12.19 -5.98
C ASP A 9 -3.27 11.03 -5.96
N ALA A 10 -4.34 11.14 -6.75
CA ALA A 10 -5.39 10.13 -6.79
C ALA A 10 -4.93 8.74 -7.27
N ARG A 11 -3.95 8.65 -8.17
CA ARG A 11 -3.40 7.38 -8.66
C ARG A 11 -2.48 6.76 -7.63
N GLU A 12 -1.64 7.57 -7.02
CA GLU A 12 -0.69 7.16 -5.99
C GLU A 12 -1.42 6.66 -4.73
N TRP A 13 -2.47 7.36 -4.31
CA TRP A 13 -3.36 6.90 -3.25
C TRP A 13 -4.02 5.57 -3.55
N LEU A 14 -4.47 5.37 -4.80
CA LEU A 14 -5.11 4.13 -5.22
C LEU A 14 -4.12 2.96 -5.18
N VAL A 15 -2.87 3.18 -5.59
CA VAL A 15 -1.79 2.18 -5.50
C VAL A 15 -1.47 1.84 -4.05
N LEU A 16 -1.30 2.85 -3.19
CA LEU A 16 -1.07 2.63 -1.76
C LEU A 16 -2.17 1.77 -1.13
N ALA A 17 -3.42 2.16 -1.35
CA ALA A 17 -4.56 1.44 -0.82
C ALA A 17 -4.69 0.02 -1.41
N GLY A 18 -4.38 -0.15 -2.69
CA GLY A 18 -4.34 -1.45 -3.35
C GLY A 18 -3.32 -2.39 -2.72
N LEU A 19 -2.09 -1.91 -2.47
CA LEU A 19 -1.03 -2.70 -1.83
C LEU A 19 -1.40 -3.11 -0.41
N ILE A 20 -1.93 -2.17 0.40
CA ILE A 20 -2.42 -2.45 1.75
C ILE A 20 -3.47 -3.58 1.71
N ARG A 21 -4.41 -3.52 0.76
CA ARG A 21 -5.44 -4.55 0.63
C ARG A 21 -4.87 -5.90 0.21
N VAL A 22 -3.94 -5.94 -0.75
CA VAL A 22 -3.32 -7.21 -1.17
C VAL A 22 -2.61 -7.88 0.01
N MET A 23 -1.86 -7.12 0.80
CA MET A 23 -1.13 -7.67 1.96
C MET A 23 -2.07 -8.11 3.09
N MET A 24 -3.17 -7.40 3.34
CA MET A 24 -4.16 -7.78 4.36
C MET A 24 -5.16 -8.86 3.92
N HIS A 25 -5.26 -9.16 2.62
CA HIS A 25 -6.27 -10.09 2.09
C HIS A 25 -5.71 -11.46 1.71
N ALA A 26 -4.49 -11.79 2.13
CA ALA A 26 -3.87 -13.08 1.83
C ALA A 26 -4.73 -14.28 2.31
N ASP A 27 -5.56 -14.13 3.34
CA ASP A 27 -6.46 -15.17 3.87
C ASP A 27 -7.96 -14.90 3.68
N GLY A 28 -8.33 -13.78 3.04
CA GLY A 28 -9.70 -13.36 2.82
C GLY A 28 -10.42 -12.71 4.02
N LYS A 29 -9.75 -12.48 5.17
CA LYS A 29 -10.37 -11.94 6.39
C LYS A 29 -9.49 -10.87 7.07
N ILE A 30 -10.05 -9.69 7.28
CA ILE A 30 -9.39 -8.66 8.10
C ILE A 30 -9.54 -9.02 9.59
N SER A 31 -8.42 -9.28 10.25
CA SER A 31 -8.33 -9.44 11.69
C SER A 31 -8.41 -8.11 12.44
N VAL A 32 -8.66 -8.16 13.76
CA VAL A 32 -8.68 -6.97 14.63
C VAL A 32 -7.32 -6.26 14.64
N ARG A 33 -6.21 -7.00 14.54
CA ARG A 33 -4.85 -6.44 14.51
C ARG A 33 -4.63 -5.62 13.26
N GLU A 34 -4.99 -6.18 12.11
CA GLU A 34 -4.92 -5.51 10.81
C GLU A 34 -5.83 -4.27 10.78
N HIS A 35 -7.03 -4.36 11.34
CA HIS A 35 -7.91 -3.19 11.47
C HIS A 35 -7.27 -2.07 12.33
N GLY A 36 -6.60 -2.45 13.43
CA GLY A 36 -5.87 -1.53 14.28
C GLY A 36 -4.66 -0.89 13.57
N LEU A 37 -3.98 -1.62 12.70
CA LEU A 37 -2.91 -1.10 11.86
C LEU A 37 -3.43 -0.05 10.89
N VAL A 38 -4.50 -0.35 10.14
CA VAL A 38 -5.11 0.61 9.21
C VAL A 38 -5.57 1.86 9.95
N GLY A 39 -6.12 1.73 11.15
CA GLY A 39 -6.45 2.86 12.01
C GLY A 39 -5.26 3.77 12.30
N ARG A 40 -4.10 3.20 12.67
CA ARG A 40 -2.87 3.98 12.89
C ARG A 40 -2.37 4.63 11.60
N LEU A 41 -2.42 3.90 10.48
CA LEU A 41 -2.07 4.46 9.16
C LEU A 41 -2.97 5.65 8.81
N ALA A 42 -4.28 5.56 9.04
CA ALA A 42 -5.22 6.64 8.77
C ALA A 42 -5.02 7.85 9.69
N THR A 43 -4.66 7.64 10.96
CA THR A 43 -4.27 8.75 11.85
C THR A 43 -3.02 9.47 11.34
N ARG A 44 -2.06 8.73 10.77
CA ARG A 44 -0.77 9.26 10.31
C ARG A 44 -0.82 9.88 8.92
N LEU A 45 -1.52 9.25 7.98
CA LEU A 45 -1.59 9.62 6.57
C LEU A 45 -2.83 10.46 6.24
N GLY A 46 -3.80 10.49 7.14
CA GLY A 46 -5.05 11.21 6.99
C GLY A 46 -6.23 10.36 6.54
N PRO A 47 -7.45 10.94 6.56
CA PRO A 47 -8.70 10.22 6.33
C PRO A 47 -8.88 9.74 4.88
N ALA A 48 -8.10 10.28 3.93
CA ALA A 48 -8.13 9.87 2.53
C ALA A 48 -7.81 8.37 2.34
N LEU A 49 -7.07 7.76 3.28
CA LEU A 49 -6.78 6.34 3.25
C LEU A 49 -8.05 5.49 3.20
N TRP A 50 -9.05 5.78 4.05
CA TRP A 50 -10.30 5.01 4.11
C TRP A 50 -11.07 5.05 2.79
N THR A 51 -11.18 6.23 2.20
CA THR A 51 -11.82 6.42 0.89
C THR A 51 -11.11 5.62 -0.19
N ASN A 52 -9.77 5.64 -0.18
CA ASN A 52 -8.99 4.94 -1.20
C ASN A 52 -8.95 3.42 -1.00
N LEU A 53 -9.07 2.91 0.23
CA LEU A 53 -9.27 1.47 0.48
C LEU A 53 -10.57 0.98 -0.15
N ALA A 54 -11.67 1.71 0.04
CA ALA A 54 -12.94 1.38 -0.61
C ALA A 54 -12.88 1.50 -2.14
N LEU A 55 -12.17 2.51 -2.67
CA LEU A 55 -11.99 2.65 -4.12
C LEU A 55 -11.11 1.55 -4.71
N ALA A 56 -10.05 1.15 -4.01
CA ALA A 56 -9.15 0.09 -4.44
C ALA A 56 -9.87 -1.25 -4.50
N GLU A 57 -10.84 -1.52 -3.62
CA GLU A 57 -11.70 -2.72 -3.71
C GLU A 57 -12.41 -2.87 -5.04
N ILE A 58 -12.88 -1.76 -5.59
CA ILE A 58 -13.62 -1.76 -6.85
C ILE A 58 -12.67 -1.68 -8.05
N ARG A 59 -11.60 -0.89 -7.94
CA ARG A 59 -10.74 -0.52 -9.09
C ARG A 59 -9.51 -1.40 -9.26
N LEU A 60 -9.01 -1.97 -8.17
CA LEU A 60 -7.83 -2.83 -8.11
C LEU A 60 -8.21 -4.12 -7.38
N PRO A 61 -9.02 -4.99 -8.02
CA PRO A 61 -9.62 -6.14 -7.35
C PRO A 61 -8.59 -7.23 -6.96
N ASP A 62 -7.44 -7.25 -7.62
CA ASP A 62 -6.40 -8.25 -7.44
C ASP A 62 -4.98 -7.65 -7.52
N GLU A 63 -3.99 -8.46 -7.16
CA GLU A 63 -2.58 -8.06 -7.18
C GLU A 63 -2.10 -7.67 -8.59
N ALA A 64 -2.59 -8.31 -9.66
CA ALA A 64 -2.20 -7.98 -11.03
C ALA A 64 -2.66 -6.55 -11.42
N ALA A 65 -3.85 -6.15 -11.00
CA ALA A 65 -4.35 -4.79 -11.17
C ALA A 65 -3.52 -3.79 -10.35
N VAL A 66 -3.18 -4.12 -9.11
CA VAL A 66 -2.31 -3.27 -8.26
C VAL A 66 -0.93 -3.08 -8.89
N ARG A 67 -0.30 -4.17 -9.35
CA ARG A 67 1.00 -4.11 -10.04
C ARG A 67 0.93 -3.24 -11.30
N SER A 68 -0.12 -3.40 -12.11
CA SER A 68 -0.33 -2.58 -13.31
C SER A 68 -0.49 -1.09 -13.00
N ALA A 69 -1.11 -0.76 -11.86
CA ALA A 69 -1.24 0.63 -11.41
C ALA A 69 0.08 1.19 -10.86
N ALA A 70 0.84 0.39 -10.10
CA ALA A 70 2.12 0.80 -9.50
C ALA A 70 3.19 1.16 -10.54
N VAL A 71 3.18 0.51 -11.72
CA VAL A 71 4.06 0.86 -12.86
C VAL A 71 3.89 2.33 -13.29
N ARG A 72 2.72 2.92 -13.06
CA ARG A 72 2.40 4.30 -13.50
C ARG A 72 2.72 5.36 -12.45
N VAL A 73 3.26 4.96 -11.29
CA VAL A 73 3.73 5.91 -10.26
C VAL A 73 5.11 6.39 -10.67
N GLU A 74 5.24 7.67 -11.01
CA GLU A 74 6.49 8.25 -11.53
C GLU A 74 7.25 9.04 -10.48
N ARG A 75 6.55 9.65 -9.51
CA ARG A 75 7.16 10.56 -8.51
C ARG A 75 7.99 9.79 -7.47
N PRO A 76 9.32 10.03 -7.37
CA PRO A 76 10.19 9.32 -6.42
C PRO A 76 9.74 9.44 -4.97
N GLU A 77 9.24 10.60 -4.55
CA GLU A 77 8.75 10.81 -3.19
C GLU A 77 7.50 9.96 -2.89
N ALA A 78 6.58 9.83 -3.86
CA ALA A 78 5.41 8.99 -3.71
C ALA A 78 5.80 7.50 -3.65
N ARG A 79 6.71 7.07 -4.52
CA ARG A 79 7.29 5.71 -4.49
C ARG A 79 7.88 5.39 -3.11
N ALA A 80 8.67 6.32 -2.55
CA ALA A 80 9.29 6.15 -1.24
C ALA A 80 8.25 6.02 -0.11
N LEU A 81 7.23 6.89 -0.09
CA LEU A 81 6.15 6.80 0.90
C LEU A 81 5.37 5.48 0.75
N ILE A 82 4.99 5.12 -0.48
CA ILE A 82 4.22 3.90 -0.74
C ILE A 82 5.02 2.67 -0.32
N ARG A 83 6.31 2.60 -0.69
CA ARG A 83 7.19 1.49 -0.33
C ARG A 83 7.36 1.36 1.18
N ALA A 84 7.53 2.47 1.89
CA ALA A 84 7.68 2.48 3.34
C ALA A 84 6.41 2.00 4.06
N VAL A 85 5.23 2.43 3.60
CA VAL A 85 3.96 1.98 4.20
C VAL A 85 3.67 0.52 3.87
N ALA A 86 3.97 0.07 2.65
CA ALA A 86 3.84 -1.34 2.27
C ALA A 86 4.72 -2.25 3.15
N GLU A 87 5.94 -1.82 3.48
CA GLU A 87 6.82 -2.55 4.41
C GLU A 87 6.27 -2.60 5.83
N GLU A 88 5.72 -1.49 6.32
CA GLU A 88 5.09 -1.42 7.64
C GLU A 88 3.90 -2.37 7.74
N VAL A 89 3.15 -2.52 6.65
CA VAL A 89 2.01 -3.43 6.56
C VAL A 89 2.48 -4.88 6.63
N ALA A 90 3.39 -5.27 5.74
CA ALA A 90 3.94 -6.63 5.72
C ALA A 90 4.67 -7.00 7.02
N SER A 91 5.32 -6.03 7.67
CA SER A 91 6.05 -6.27 8.91
C SER A 91 5.17 -6.39 10.16
N ALA A 92 3.87 -6.07 10.07
CA ALA A 92 2.99 -5.99 11.23
C ALA A 92 2.79 -7.34 11.93
N ASP A 93 2.65 -8.42 11.15
CA ASP A 93 2.54 -9.80 11.64
C ASP A 93 3.69 -10.71 11.16
N GLY A 94 4.71 -10.10 10.52
CA GLY A 94 5.90 -10.77 9.98
C GLY A 94 5.78 -11.05 8.49
N ILE A 95 6.83 -10.70 7.74
CA ILE A 95 6.83 -10.76 6.28
C ILE A 95 6.93 -12.20 5.78
N ASP A 96 5.90 -12.66 5.06
CA ASP A 96 5.91 -13.96 4.36
C ASP A 96 6.60 -13.91 2.97
N ASP A 97 6.69 -15.06 2.30
CA ASP A 97 7.36 -15.16 1.00
C ASP A 97 6.64 -14.36 -0.11
N SER A 98 5.31 -14.27 -0.06
CA SER A 98 4.50 -13.55 -1.04
C SER A 98 4.63 -12.04 -0.87
N GLU A 99 4.55 -11.57 0.37
CA GLU A 99 4.76 -10.16 0.71
C GLU A 99 6.17 -9.71 0.39
N ARG A 100 7.18 -10.56 0.69
CA ARG A 100 8.57 -10.29 0.31
C ARG A 100 8.73 -10.17 -1.20
N ALA A 101 8.15 -11.10 -1.96
CA ALA A 101 8.22 -11.06 -3.41
C ALA A 101 7.55 -9.80 -3.98
N LEU A 102 6.48 -9.30 -3.37
CA LEU A 102 5.82 -8.05 -3.75
C LEU A 102 6.70 -6.83 -3.44
N LEU A 103 7.32 -6.77 -2.26
CA LEU A 103 8.23 -5.68 -1.88
C LEU A 103 9.49 -5.64 -2.77
N ASP A 104 10.10 -6.79 -3.02
CA ASP A 104 11.27 -6.91 -3.90
C ASP A 104 10.93 -6.48 -5.33
N TRP A 105 9.71 -6.80 -5.80
CA TRP A 105 9.22 -6.36 -7.09
C TRP A 105 9.04 -4.83 -7.16
N LEU A 106 8.50 -4.19 -6.11
CA LEU A 106 8.40 -2.73 -6.04
C LEU A 106 9.78 -2.08 -6.07
N ASP A 107 10.75 -2.64 -5.34
CA ASP A 107 12.12 -2.13 -5.31
C ASP A 107 12.80 -2.26 -6.69
N ALA A 108 12.57 -3.36 -7.39
CA ALA A 108 13.07 -3.53 -8.75
C ALA A 108 12.41 -2.54 -9.73
N LEU A 109 11.09 -2.38 -9.63
CA LEU A 109 10.31 -1.49 -10.50
C LEU A 109 10.72 -0.02 -10.36
N TRP A 110 11.06 0.43 -9.16
CA TRP A 110 11.28 1.84 -8.84
C TRP A 110 12.75 2.25 -8.71
N ARG A 111 13.68 1.31 -8.91
CA ARG A 111 15.12 1.61 -9.05
C ARG A 111 15.47 2.36 -10.34
N GLU A 112 14.58 2.31 -11.33
CA GLU A 112 14.67 3.02 -12.61
C GLU A 112 14.01 4.40 -12.54
#